data_AF-A0A7R8V2H8-F1
#
_entry.id   AF-A0A7R8V2H8-F1
#
_cell.length_a   1.000
_cell.length_b   1.000
_cell.length_c   1.000
_cell.angle_alpha   90.00
_cell.angle_beta   90.00
_cell.angle_gamma   90.00
#
_symmetry.space_group_name_H-M   'P 1'
#
loop_
_entity.id
_entity.type
_entity.pdbx_description
1 polymer ?
#
loop_
_entity_poly.entity_id
_entity_poly.type
_entity_poly.pdbx_seq_one_letter_code
_entity_poly.pdbx_strand_id
1 'polypeptide(L)'
;IGYLDVVIPPDFVAEDTSSDVIVPEGSSVKLTCRARGYPEPVVTWRREDGEEIVLKHNASSKTAALSFRGQVLHLSKISRSEMGSYLCIASNGVPPSVSKRISLSIHCE
;
A
#
# COMPACT_ATOMS: atom_id res chain seq x y z
N ILE A 1 17.42 -13.68 36.33
CA ILE A 1 16.23 -14.19 35.60
C ILE A 1 16.40 -13.74 34.15
N GLY A 2 16.50 -14.67 33.21
CA GLY A 2 16.60 -14.37 31.78
C GLY A 2 15.26 -14.61 31.10
N TYR A 3 14.94 -13.80 30.09
CA TYR A 3 13.80 -13.99 29.20
C TYR A 3 14.34 -14.10 27.77
N LEU A 4 13.71 -14.97 26.96
CA LEU A 4 13.98 -15.13 25.54
C LEU A 4 12.91 -14.37 24.76
N ASP A 5 13.32 -13.36 23.98
CA ASP A 5 12.43 -12.65 23.06
C ASP A 5 12.47 -13.31 21.68
N VAL A 6 11.34 -13.87 21.25
CA VAL A 6 11.21 -14.50 19.93
C VAL A 6 10.63 -13.47 18.97
N VAL A 7 11.42 -13.08 17.97
CA VAL A 7 11.02 -12.15 16.91
C VAL A 7 10.90 -12.86 15.57
N ILE A 8 9.95 -12.42 14.75
CA ILE A 8 9.64 -13.00 13.43
C ILE A 8 9.64 -11.87 12.39
N PRO A 9 10.51 -11.93 11.36
CA PRO A 9 10.52 -10.95 10.27
C PRO A 9 9.16 -10.84 9.57
N PRO A 10 8.87 -9.70 8.92
CA PRO A 10 7.64 -9.50 8.18
C PRO A 10 7.58 -10.38 6.94
N ASP A 11 6.41 -10.94 6.65
CA ASP A 11 6.13 -11.75 5.46
C ASP A 11 4.71 -11.45 4.94
N PHE A 12 4.52 -11.37 3.63
CA PHE A 12 3.20 -11.05 3.07
C PHE A 12 2.26 -12.26 3.06
N VAL A 13 1.01 -12.04 3.42
CA VAL A 13 -0.06 -13.02 3.23
C VAL A 13 -0.54 -12.89 1.78
N ALA A 14 -0.10 -13.83 0.94
CA ALA A 14 -0.30 -13.77 -0.51
C ALA A 14 -1.78 -13.67 -0.93
N GLU A 15 -2.65 -14.44 -0.26
CA GLU A 15 -4.09 -14.49 -0.53
C GLU A 15 -4.81 -13.17 -0.21
N ASP A 16 -4.29 -12.41 0.77
CA ASP A 16 -4.87 -11.15 1.25
C ASP A 16 -4.21 -9.91 0.63
N THR A 17 -3.27 -10.10 -0.30
CA THR A 17 -2.49 -9.00 -0.88
C THR A 17 -2.78 -8.84 -2.36
N SER A 18 -3.26 -7.65 -2.76
CA SER A 18 -3.62 -7.31 -4.14
C SER A 18 -2.51 -7.63 -5.15
N SER A 19 -2.90 -8.06 -6.35
CA SER A 19 -2.07 -8.12 -7.55
C SER A 19 -2.20 -6.81 -8.34
N ASP A 20 -1.59 -6.74 -9.52
CA ASP A 20 -1.82 -5.68 -10.49
C ASP A 20 -3.32 -5.56 -10.82
N VAL A 21 -3.79 -4.33 -11.04
CA VAL A 21 -5.21 -4.02 -11.26
C VAL A 21 -5.40 -3.04 -12.42
N ILE A 22 -6.48 -3.23 -13.17
CA ILE A 22 -6.91 -2.35 -14.26
C ILE A 22 -8.34 -1.88 -13.96
N VAL A 23 -8.57 -0.58 -13.97
CA VAL A 23 -9.84 0.04 -13.56
C VAL A 23 -10.23 1.20 -14.46
N PRO A 24 -11.53 1.52 -14.65
CA PRO A 24 -11.94 2.63 -15.49
C PRO A 24 -11.68 3.98 -14.80
N GLU A 25 -11.46 5.02 -15.59
CA GLU A 25 -11.30 6.39 -15.10
C GLU A 25 -12.55 6.85 -14.32
N GLY A 26 -12.33 7.57 -13.21
CA GLY A 26 -13.39 8.02 -12.31
C GLY A 26 -13.86 6.98 -11.27
N SER A 27 -13.41 5.73 -11.38
CA SER A 27 -13.76 4.67 -10.42
C SER A 27 -12.99 4.79 -9.09
N SER A 28 -13.22 3.84 -8.19
CA SER A 28 -12.50 3.74 -6.92
C SER A 28 -11.88 2.36 -6.76
N VAL A 29 -10.66 2.29 -6.22
CA VAL A 29 -9.89 1.07 -6.06
C VAL A 29 -9.36 0.92 -4.63
N LYS A 30 -9.27 -0.32 -4.16
CA LYS A 30 -8.64 -0.68 -2.88
C LYS A 30 -7.42 -1.54 -3.17
N LEU A 31 -6.23 -1.04 -2.86
CA LEU A 31 -5.01 -1.83 -2.89
C LEU A 31 -4.75 -2.33 -1.46
N THR A 32 -4.63 -3.64 -1.30
CA THR A 32 -4.46 -4.27 0.01
C THR A 32 -3.10 -4.95 0.08
N CYS A 33 -2.38 -4.72 1.18
CA CYS A 33 -1.19 -5.46 1.55
C CYS A 33 -1.29 -5.87 3.01
N ARG A 34 -1.32 -7.18 3.24
CA ARG A 34 -1.36 -7.75 4.57
C ARG A 34 -0.08 -8.51 4.84
N ALA A 35 0.55 -8.20 5.96
CA ALA A 35 1.78 -8.85 6.38
C ALA A 35 1.62 -9.43 7.79
N ARG A 36 2.30 -10.55 8.02
CA ARG A 36 2.42 -11.22 9.31
C ARG A 36 3.86 -11.11 9.81
N GLY A 37 4.06 -11.17 11.12
CA GLY A 37 5.35 -11.05 11.77
C GLY A 37 5.16 -10.76 13.25
N TYR A 38 6.24 -10.82 14.02
CA TYR A 38 6.23 -10.45 15.43
C TYR A 38 7.46 -9.60 15.77
N PRO A 39 7.30 -8.35 16.24
CA PRO A 39 6.03 -7.63 16.46
C PRO A 39 5.18 -7.45 15.19
N GLU A 40 3.91 -7.04 15.33
CA GLU A 40 3.00 -6.88 14.18
C GLU A 40 3.57 -5.88 13.16
N PRO A 41 3.71 -6.26 11.87
CA PRO A 41 4.28 -5.36 10.86
C PRO A 41 3.39 -4.17 10.54
N VAL A 42 4.03 -3.00 10.44
CA VAL A 42 3.42 -1.80 9.91
C VAL A 42 3.58 -1.78 8.39
N VAL A 43 2.47 -1.56 7.68
CA VAL A 43 2.45 -1.40 6.22
C VAL A 43 2.44 0.08 5.85
N THR A 44 3.36 0.46 4.96
CA THR A 44 3.48 1.81 4.40
C THR A 44 3.45 1.73 2.88
N TRP A 45 2.62 2.55 2.26
CA TRP A 45 2.50 2.70 0.82
C TRP A 45 3.29 3.91 0.33
N ARG A 46 3.89 3.79 -0.84
CA ARG A 46 4.51 4.89 -1.61
C ARG A 46 4.32 4.64 -3.10
N ARG A 47 4.39 5.69 -3.91
CA ARG A 47 4.51 5.53 -5.35
C ARG A 47 5.97 5.20 -5.72
N GLU A 48 6.15 4.35 -6.73
CA GLU A 48 7.47 3.95 -7.23
C GLU A 48 8.19 5.10 -7.94
N ASP A 49 7.42 6.01 -8.56
CA ASP A 49 7.92 7.22 -9.22
C ASP A 49 8.32 8.35 -8.25
N GLY A 50 8.02 8.21 -6.96
CA GLY A 50 8.31 9.21 -5.93
C GLY A 50 7.29 10.36 -5.86
N GLU A 51 6.20 10.31 -6.64
CA GLU A 51 5.12 11.30 -6.53
C GLU A 51 4.28 11.08 -5.26
N GLU A 52 3.48 12.08 -4.91
CA GLU A 52 2.57 12.01 -3.77
C GLU A 52 1.36 11.13 -4.06
N ILE A 53 0.92 10.36 -3.06
CA ILE A 53 -0.37 9.68 -3.07
C ILE A 53 -1.46 10.72 -2.79
N VAL A 54 -2.39 10.89 -3.73
CA VAL A 54 -3.52 11.81 -3.59
C VAL A 54 -4.76 11.08 -3.09
N LEU A 55 -5.14 11.32 -1.84
CA LEU A 55 -6.36 10.80 -1.22
C LEU A 55 -7.49 11.84 -1.36
N LYS A 56 -8.56 11.47 -2.08
CA LYS A 56 -9.73 12.32 -2.32
C LYS A 56 -10.83 11.94 -1.32
N HIS A 57 -11.13 12.81 -0.36
CA HIS A 57 -12.12 12.53 0.70
C HIS A 57 -13.54 12.95 0.33
N ASN A 58 -13.68 14.16 -0.21
CA ASN A 58 -14.96 14.71 -0.71
C ASN A 58 -14.70 15.61 -1.93
N ALA A 59 -15.71 16.30 -2.43
CA ALA A 59 -15.59 17.13 -3.64
C ALA A 59 -14.58 18.29 -3.52
N SER A 60 -14.22 18.71 -2.30
CA SER A 60 -13.39 19.90 -2.04
C SER A 60 -12.14 19.62 -1.19
N SER A 61 -11.95 18.38 -0.72
CA SER A 61 -10.86 17.99 0.19
C SER A 61 -10.04 16.86 -0.43
N LYS A 62 -8.75 17.18 -0.64
CA LYS A 62 -7.72 16.24 -1.04
C LYS A 62 -6.53 16.34 -0.08
N THR A 63 -5.91 15.20 0.21
CA THR A 63 -4.67 15.12 0.96
C THR A 63 -3.63 14.48 0.06
N ALA A 64 -2.48 15.13 -0.09
CA ALA A 64 -1.32 14.58 -0.80
C ALA A 64 -0.25 14.24 0.24
N ALA A 65 0.37 13.07 0.10
CA ALA A 65 1.47 12.65 0.96
C ALA A 65 2.42 11.72 0.22
N LEU A 66 3.73 11.84 0.48
CA LEU A 66 4.76 10.94 -0.07
C LEU A 66 4.60 9.49 0.39
N SER A 67 3.89 9.26 1.50
CA SER A 67 3.59 7.92 1.99
C SER A 67 2.26 7.85 2.72
N PHE A 68 1.64 6.67 2.71
CA PHE A 68 0.41 6.38 3.43
C PHE A 68 0.60 5.14 4.32
N ARG A 69 0.30 5.27 5.61
CA ARG A 69 0.39 4.16 6.57
C ARG A 69 -0.96 3.44 6.68
N GLY A 70 -1.00 2.15 6.35
CA GLY A 70 -2.20 1.33 6.45
C GLY A 70 -2.12 0.07 5.58
N GLN A 71 -2.83 -0.99 5.97
CA GLN A 71 -2.90 -2.23 5.18
C GLN A 71 -3.70 -2.04 3.89
N VAL A 72 -4.67 -1.13 3.87
CA VAL A 72 -5.52 -0.85 2.71
C VAL A 72 -5.34 0.60 2.27
N LEU A 73 -4.85 0.80 1.05
CA LEU A 73 -4.84 2.09 0.37
C LEU A 73 -6.10 2.22 -0.47
N HIS A 74 -6.98 3.16 -0.10
CA HIS A 74 -8.21 3.44 -0.82
C HIS A 74 -8.05 4.69 -1.68
N LEU A 75 -8.15 4.52 -3.01
CA LEU A 75 -8.09 5.61 -3.97
C LEU A 75 -9.47 5.79 -4.59
N SER A 76 -10.05 6.98 -4.44
CA SER A 76 -11.40 7.31 -4.91
C SER A 76 -11.35 8.28 -6.07
N LYS A 77 -12.29 8.16 -7.02
CA LYS A 77 -12.40 9.03 -8.20
C LYS A 77 -11.06 9.19 -8.92
N ILE A 78 -10.42 8.07 -9.24
CA ILE A 78 -9.06 8.04 -9.80
C ILE A 78 -9.04 8.61 -11.23
N SER A 79 -8.05 9.42 -11.53
CA SER A 79 -7.73 9.92 -12.88
C SER A 79 -6.40 9.35 -13.34
N ARG A 80 -6.07 9.51 -14.63
CA ARG A 80 -4.83 8.99 -15.22
C ARG A 80 -3.54 9.44 -14.50
N SER A 81 -3.56 10.58 -13.83
CA SER A 81 -2.47 11.05 -12.95
C SER A 81 -2.15 10.08 -11.81
N GLU A 82 -3.14 9.33 -11.32
CA GLU A 82 -2.93 8.35 -10.26
C GLU A 82 -2.44 6.98 -10.78
N MET A 83 -2.37 6.78 -12.10
CA MET A 83 -1.79 5.58 -12.70
C MET A 83 -0.32 5.43 -12.29
N GLY A 84 0.16 4.20 -12.18
CA GLY A 84 1.56 3.93 -11.88
C GLY A 84 1.74 2.71 -10.98
N SER A 85 2.95 2.55 -10.46
CA SER A 85 3.28 1.45 -9.57
C SER A 85 3.32 1.92 -8.13
N TYR A 86 2.62 1.19 -7.27
CA TYR A 86 2.56 1.42 -5.84
C TYR A 86 3.37 0.35 -5.14
N LEU A 87 4.21 0.77 -4.21
CA LEU A 87 5.01 -0.11 -3.37
C LEU A 87 4.37 -0.11 -1.98
N CYS A 88 3.97 -1.28 -1.50
CA CYS A 88 3.67 -1.48 -0.09
C CYS A 88 4.88 -2.12 0.59
N ILE A 89 5.30 -1.56 1.71
CA ILE A 89 6.46 -1.99 2.49
C ILE A 89 5.97 -2.40 3.87
N ALA A 90 6.27 -3.64 4.28
CA ALA A 90 5.97 -4.14 5.61
C ALA A 90 7.24 -4.20 6.47
N SER A 91 7.19 -3.61 7.65
CA SER A 91 8.31 -3.59 8.60
C SER A 91 7.83 -3.66 10.04
N ASN A 92 8.50 -4.46 10.86
CA ASN A 92 8.31 -4.53 12.31
C ASN A 92 9.61 -4.28 13.11
N GLY A 93 10.63 -3.69 12.46
CA GLY A 93 11.96 -3.50 13.05
C GLY A 93 12.86 -4.75 13.01
N VAL A 94 12.35 -5.90 12.58
CA VAL A 94 13.12 -7.13 12.39
C VAL A 94 13.47 -7.26 10.91
N PRO A 95 14.76 -7.28 10.53
CA PRO A 95 15.17 -7.42 9.14
C PRO A 95 14.96 -8.87 8.62
N PRO A 96 14.71 -9.06 7.32
CA PRO A 96 14.52 -8.02 6.30
C PRO A 96 13.10 -7.44 6.33
N SER A 97 12.97 -6.16 5.99
CA SER A 97 11.65 -5.63 5.59
C SER A 97 11.30 -6.15 4.20
N VAL A 98 10.01 -6.39 3.94
CA VAL A 98 9.52 -6.91 2.66
C VAL A 98 8.74 -5.85 1.91
N SER A 99 8.82 -5.85 0.58
CA SER A 99 8.08 -4.94 -0.29
C SER A 99 7.38 -5.70 -1.42
N LYS A 100 6.17 -5.25 -1.77
CA LYS A 100 5.44 -5.74 -2.94
C LYS A 100 5.11 -4.57 -3.84
N ARG A 101 5.28 -4.79 -5.14
CA ARG A 101 4.94 -3.85 -6.21
C ARG A 101 3.58 -4.21 -6.80
N ILE A 102 2.71 -3.23 -6.92
CA ILE A 102 1.36 -3.35 -7.49
C ILE A 102 1.18 -2.27 -8.55
N SER A 103 0.90 -2.70 -9.78
CA SER A 103 0.66 -1.81 -10.92
C SER A 103 -0.81 -1.44 -10.99
N LEU A 104 -1.11 -0.15 -10.95
CA LEU A 104 -2.44 0.41 -11.17
C LEU A 104 -2.51 0.99 -12.58
N SER A 105 -3.31 0.36 -13.45
CA SER A 105 -3.61 0.85 -14.79
C SER A 105 -5.03 1.40 -14.86
N ILE A 106 -5.19 2.52 -15.55
CA ILE A 106 -6.47 3.22 -15.71
C ILE A 106 -6.81 3.30 -17.20
N HIS A 107 -7.99 2.82 -17.59
CA HIS A 107 -8.46 2.90 -18.98
C HIS A 107 -9.60 3.91 -19.14
N CYS A 108 -9.69 4.48 -20.35
CA CYS A 108 -10.89 5.20 -20.78
C CYS A 108 -11.97 4.17 -21.09
N GLU A 109 -13.19 4.42 -20.65
CA GLU A 109 -14.36 3.89 -21.36
C GLU A 109 -14.64 4.72 -22.61
#